data_AF-A0A178GZ34-F1
#
_entry.id   AF-A0A178GZ34-F1
#
_cell.length_a   1.000
_cell.length_b   1.000
_cell.length_c   1.000
_cell.angle_alpha   90.00
_cell.angle_beta   90.00
_cell.angle_gamma   90.00
#
_symmetry.space_group_name_H-M   'P 1'
#
loop_
_entity.id
_entity.type
_entity.pdbx_description
1 polymer ?
#
loop_
_entity_poly.entity_id
_entity_poly.type
_entity_poly.pdbx_seq_one_letter_code
_entity_poly.pdbx_strand_id
1 'polypeptide(L)'
;MSFSYYNIKKHPRNFRNITGLTVEEFEKVVEKVRPEWEKVEKQKKCHGRRSQLPTLEDKLFCTILYYRTYITHRFLGCLFNMHNANVCRLLKKI
;
A
#
# COMPACT_ATOMS: atom_id res chain seq x y z
N MET A 1 -14.23 4.72 6.67
CA MET A 1 -13.26 5.55 5.91
C MET A 1 -11.92 4.86 6.00
N SER A 2 -11.42 4.24 4.93
CA SER A 2 -10.07 3.66 4.93
C SER A 2 -9.05 4.75 4.59
N PHE A 3 -7.92 4.75 5.29
CA PHE A 3 -6.75 5.50 4.88
C PHE A 3 -6.31 4.96 3.50
N SER A 4 -6.40 5.78 2.45
CA SER A 4 -6.20 5.35 1.06
C SER A 4 -5.38 6.37 0.29
N TYR A 5 -4.59 5.88 -0.66
CA TYR A 5 -3.77 6.70 -1.55
C TYR A 5 -4.58 7.80 -2.24
N TYR A 6 -5.75 7.47 -2.81
CA TYR A 6 -6.57 8.41 -3.56
C TYR A 6 -7.11 9.57 -2.72
N ASN A 7 -7.30 9.36 -1.42
CA ASN A 7 -7.74 10.40 -0.50
C ASN A 7 -6.58 11.32 -0.11
N ILE A 8 -5.41 10.75 0.20
CA ILE A 8 -4.24 11.51 0.66
C ILE A 8 -3.54 12.24 -0.51
N LYS A 9 -3.57 11.68 -1.72
CA LYS A 9 -3.03 12.29 -2.95
C LYS A 9 -3.59 13.69 -3.20
N LYS A 10 -4.86 13.93 -2.85
CA LYS A 10 -5.53 15.24 -3.00
C LYS A 10 -4.90 16.34 -2.14
N HIS A 11 -4.09 15.97 -1.16
CA HIS A 11 -3.37 16.88 -0.27
C HIS A 11 -1.86 16.65 -0.38
N PRO A 12 -1.18 17.16 -1.41
CA PRO A 12 0.23 16.86 -1.70
C PRO A 12 1.18 17.14 -0.54
N ARG A 13 0.93 18.22 0.22
CA ARG A 13 1.73 18.56 1.41
C ARG A 13 1.61 17.49 2.50
N ASN A 14 0.40 17.02 2.78
CA ASN A 14 0.17 15.97 3.77
C ASN A 14 0.73 14.65 3.27
N PHE A 15 0.54 14.33 1.98
CA PHE A 15 1.13 13.15 1.36
C PHE A 15 2.64 13.11 1.58
N ARG A 16 3.36 14.18 1.22
CA ARG A 16 4.81 14.27 1.39
C ARG A 16 5.25 14.18 2.84
N ASN A 17 4.52 14.80 3.78
CA ASN A 17 4.85 14.72 5.20
C ASN A 17 4.71 13.28 5.75
N ILE A 18 3.73 12.53 5.23
CA ILE A 18 3.42 11.16 5.68
C ILE A 18 4.37 10.15 5.04
N THR A 19 4.55 10.20 3.71
CA THR A 19 5.32 9.20 2.95
C THR A 19 6.78 9.56 2.78
N GLY A 20 7.13 10.85 2.90
CA GLY A 20 8.45 11.38 2.55
C GLY A 20 8.65 11.62 1.05
N LEU A 21 7.68 11.26 0.20
CA LEU A 21 7.77 11.35 -1.26
C LEU A 21 6.75 12.35 -1.81
N THR A 22 7.07 13.00 -2.92
CA THR A 22 6.05 13.70 -3.70
C THR A 22 5.09 12.71 -4.35
N VAL A 23 3.91 13.19 -4.76
CA VAL A 23 2.93 12.37 -5.48
C VAL A 23 3.54 11.82 -6.78
N GLU A 24 4.28 12.65 -7.51
CA GLU A 24 4.93 12.29 -8.77
C GLU A 24 6.03 11.24 -8.57
N GLU A 25 6.83 11.35 -7.51
CA GLU A 25 7.84 10.34 -7.16
C GLU A 25 7.19 9.00 -6.83
N PHE A 26 6.09 9.03 -6.07
CA PHE A 26 5.33 7.83 -5.75
C PHE A 26 4.75 7.18 -7.01
N GLU A 27 4.19 7.95 -7.94
CA GLU A 27 3.64 7.42 -9.19
C GLU A 27 4.71 6.75 -10.05
N LYS A 28 5.91 7.33 -10.14
CA LYS A 28 7.06 6.69 -10.80
C LYS A 28 7.44 5.35 -10.15
N VAL A 29 7.33 5.24 -8.82
CA VAL A 29 7.56 3.97 -8.11
C VAL A 29 6.47 2.95 -8.46
N VAL A 30 5.20 3.36 -8.49
CA VAL A 30 4.08 2.49 -8.88
C VAL A 30 4.27 1.96 -10.30
N GLU A 31 4.65 2.82 -11.25
CA GLU A 31 4.89 2.44 -12.65
C GLU A 31 6.00 1.40 -12.78
N LYS A 32 7.09 1.55 -12.02
CA LYS A 32 8.20 0.59 -12.00
C LYS A 32 7.80 -0.77 -11.42
N VAL A 33 6.94 -0.79 -10.39
CA VAL A 33 6.53 -2.02 -9.70
C VAL A 33 5.39 -2.75 -10.43
N ARG A 34 4.54 -2.02 -11.17
CA ARG A 34 3.39 -2.57 -11.90
C ARG A 34 3.68 -3.83 -12.73
N PRO A 35 4.72 -3.89 -13.60
CA PRO A 35 4.96 -5.08 -14.43
C PRO A 35 5.27 -6.33 -13.59
N GLU A 36 6.04 -6.20 -12.52
CA GLU A 36 6.35 -7.32 -11.63
C GLU A 36 5.13 -7.75 -10.81
N TRP A 37 4.32 -6.78 -10.35
CA TRP A 37 3.07 -7.07 -9.65
C TRP A 37 2.09 -7.86 -10.52
N GLU A 38 1.95 -7.50 -11.80
CA GLU A 38 1.09 -8.22 -12.74
C GLU A 38 1.54 -9.66 -12.96
N LYS A 39 2.85 -9.93 -13.01
CA LYS A 39 3.37 -11.31 -13.07
C LYS A 39 2.97 -12.10 -11.82
N VAL A 40 3.12 -11.51 -10.64
CA VAL A 40 2.74 -12.13 -9.36
C VAL A 40 1.22 -12.37 -9.28
N GLU A 41 0.39 -11.47 -9.82
CA GLU A 41 -1.06 -11.69 -9.86
C GLU A 41 -1.48 -12.78 -10.84
N LYS A 42 -0.83 -12.86 -12.02
CA LYS A 42 -1.09 -13.92 -13.01
C LYS A 42 -0.72 -15.32 -12.49
N GLN A 43 0.28 -15.41 -11.61
CA GLN A 43 0.68 -16.70 -10.99
C GLN A 43 -0.30 -17.21 -9.93
N LYS A 44 -1.30 -16.41 -9.52
CA LYS A 44 -2.30 -16.86 -8.54
C LYS A 44 -3.21 -17.93 -9.13
N LYS A 45 -3.03 -19.18 -8.72
CA LYS A 45 -3.89 -20.31 -9.09
C LYS A 45 -5.32 -20.20 -8.57
N CYS A 46 -5.54 -19.53 -7.44
CA CYS A 46 -6.86 -19.31 -6.85
C CYS A 46 -7.04 -17.85 -6.42
N HIS A 47 -8.19 -17.28 -6.75
CA HIS A 47 -8.60 -15.96 -6.26
C HIS A 47 -9.42 -16.16 -4.99
N GLY A 48 -8.74 -16.16 -3.84
CA GLY A 48 -9.40 -16.14 -2.54
C GLY A 48 -10.15 -14.82 -2.28
N ARG A 49 -10.49 -14.56 -1.02
CA ARG A 49 -11.15 -13.31 -0.62
C ARG A 49 -10.39 -12.08 -1.13
N ARG A 50 -11.12 -11.13 -1.74
CA ARG A 50 -10.55 -9.87 -2.24
C ARG A 50 -9.82 -9.15 -1.11
N SER A 51 -8.63 -8.63 -1.43
CA SER A 51 -7.84 -7.80 -0.52
C SER A 51 -8.66 -6.57 -0.09
N GLN A 52 -8.52 -6.17 1.18
CA GLN A 52 -9.09 -4.91 1.67
C GLN A 52 -8.40 -3.68 1.06
N LEU A 53 -7.17 -3.86 0.55
CA LEU A 53 -6.48 -2.88 -0.30
C LEU A 53 -6.60 -3.35 -1.75
N PRO A 54 -7.55 -2.81 -2.54
CA PRO A 54 -7.85 -3.31 -3.87
C PRO A 54 -6.74 -2.94 -4.86
N THR A 55 -6.28 -1.69 -4.83
CA THR A 55 -5.33 -1.14 -5.81
C THR A 55 -3.88 -1.48 -5.48
N LEU A 56 -2.96 -1.38 -6.45
CA LEU A 56 -1.51 -1.57 -6.19
C LEU A 56 -0.96 -0.37 -5.40
N GLU A 57 -1.50 0.80 -5.71
CA GLU A 57 -1.20 2.08 -5.12
C GLU A 57 -1.46 2.07 -3.62
N ASP A 58 -2.63 1.59 -3.16
CA ASP A 58 -2.94 1.47 -1.74
C ASP A 58 -2.00 0.49 -1.02
N LYS A 59 -1.60 -0.60 -1.70
CA LYS A 59 -0.69 -1.61 -1.16
C LYS A 59 0.73 -1.04 -0.98
N LEU A 60 1.24 -0.33 -1.98
CA LEU A 60 2.53 0.34 -1.93
C LEU A 60 2.54 1.49 -0.92
N PHE A 61 1.44 2.24 -0.84
CA PHE A 61 1.28 3.31 0.14
C PHE A 61 1.35 2.79 1.58
N CYS A 62 0.68 1.67 1.89
CA CYS A 62 0.79 0.99 3.17
C CYS A 62 2.23 0.55 3.48
N THR A 63 2.93 0.04 2.47
CA THR A 63 4.31 -0.46 2.61
C THR A 63 5.32 0.66 2.82
N ILE A 64 5.21 1.76 2.08
CA ILE A 64 6.05 2.95 2.27
C ILE A 64 5.78 3.57 3.64
N LEU A 65 4.53 3.61 4.09
CA LEU A 65 4.20 4.09 5.43
C LEU A 65 4.89 3.25 6.51
N TYR A 66 4.87 1.92 6.36
CA TYR A 66 5.59 1.01 7.25
C TYR A 66 7.09 1.31 7.26
N TYR A 67 7.74 1.41 6.10
CA TYR A 67 9.18 1.69 6.05
C TYR A 67 9.56 3.08 6.56
N ARG A 68 8.69 4.09 6.37
CA ARG A 68 8.94 5.46 6.80
C ARG A 68 8.81 5.65 8.31
N THR A 69 7.81 5.01 8.92
CA THR A 69 7.43 5.26 10.31
C THR A 69 7.72 4.10 11.25
N TYR A 70 8.02 2.92 10.70
CA TYR A 70 8.28 1.66 11.41
C TYR A 70 7.24 1.33 12.49
N ILE A 71 5.98 1.71 12.24
CA ILE A 71 4.87 1.45 13.16
C ILE A 71 4.47 -0.03 13.17
N THR A 72 3.85 -0.46 14.27
CA THR A 72 3.43 -1.87 14.42
C THR A 72 2.39 -2.27 13.37
N HIS A 73 2.40 -3.54 12.97
CA HIS A 73 1.40 -4.10 12.05
C HIS A 73 -0.04 -3.96 12.59
N ARG A 74 -0.21 -3.91 13.92
CA ARG A 74 -1.51 -3.69 14.54
C ARG A 74 -2.00 -2.27 14.30
N PHE A 75 -1.13 -1.28 14.42
CA PHE A 75 -1.47 0.12 14.17
C PHE A 75 -1.74 0.39 12.69
N LEU A 76 -0.92 -0.17 11.78
CA LEU A 76 -1.24 -0.17 10.35
C LEU A 76 -2.60 -0.80 10.06
N GLY A 77 -2.90 -1.93 10.71
CA GLY A 77 -4.20 -2.57 10.63
C GLY A 77 -5.35 -1.63 11.00
N CYS A 78 -5.19 -0.83 12.07
CA CYS A 78 -6.18 0.19 12.45
C CYS A 78 -6.35 1.28 11.38
N LEU A 79 -5.25 1.79 10.80
CA LEU A 79 -5.30 2.84 9.77
C LEU A 79 -6.02 2.38 8.49
N PHE A 80 -5.71 1.17 8.04
CA PHE A 80 -6.24 0.60 6.80
C PHE A 80 -7.50 -0.25 7.00
N ASN A 81 -8.04 -0.31 8.23
CA ASN A 81 -9.18 -1.15 8.62
C ASN A 81 -9.01 -2.64 8.24
N MET A 82 -7.83 -3.19 8.56
CA MET A 82 -7.44 -4.56 8.23
C MET A 82 -6.79 -5.30 9.40
N HIS A 83 -6.90 -6.64 9.39
CA HIS A 83 -6.26 -7.47 10.40
C HIS A 83 -4.72 -7.43 10.29
N ASN A 84 -3.99 -7.45 11.41
CA ASN A 84 -2.52 -7.40 11.43
C ASN A 84 -1.86 -8.50 10.57
N ALA A 85 -2.45 -9.71 10.53
CA ALA A 85 -1.99 -10.81 9.69
C ALA A 85 -2.06 -10.47 8.21
N ASN A 86 -3.05 -9.69 7.76
CA ASN A 86 -3.15 -9.25 6.38
C ASN A 86 -2.07 -8.20 6.06
N VAL A 87 -1.70 -7.35 7.02
CA VAL A 87 -0.59 -6.39 6.88
C VAL A 87 0.72 -7.16 6.72
N CYS A 88 0.99 -8.14 7.59
CA CYS A 88 2.19 -8.96 7.50
C CYS A 88 2.29 -9.70 6.15
N ARG A 89 1.19 -10.32 5.69
CA ARG A 89 1.14 -10.98 4.37
C ARG A 89 1.34 -10.01 3.22
N LEU A 90 0.83 -8.79 3.34
CA LEU A 90 1.01 -7.74 2.34
C LEU A 90 2.49 -7.34 2.23
N LEU A 91 3.12 -7.03 3.36
CA LEU A 91 4.52 -6.62 3.41
C LEU A 91 5.48 -7.73 2.96
N LYS A 92 5.14 -8.99 3.19
CA LYS A 92 5.90 -10.13 2.65
C LYS A 92 5.78 -10.28 1.14
N LYS A 93 4.69 -9.76 0.56
CA LYS A 93 4.36 -9.95 -0.86
C LYS A 93 4.92 -8.83 -1.75
N ILE A 94 5.04 -7.62 -1.21
CA ILE A 94 5.70 -6.48 -1.87
C ILE A 94 7.21 -6.61 -1.66
#